data_AF-A0A2I0XJD9-F1
#
_entry.id   AF-A0A2I0XJD9-F1
#
_cell.length_a   1.000
_cell.length_b   1.000
_cell.length_c   1.000
_cell.angle_alpha   90.00
_cell.angle_beta   90.00
_cell.angle_gamma   90.00
#
_symmetry.space_group_name_H-M   'P 1'
#
loop_
_entity.id
_entity.type
_entity.pdbx_description
1 polymer ?
#
loop_
_entity_poly.entity_id
_entity_poly.type
_entity_poly.pdbx_seq_one_letter_code
_entity_poly.pdbx_strand_id
1 'polypeptide(L)' 'MCENALAMISNMTDGDMAATVAEGRMLTSRCDGFMEWMMAGDRRLLQSTQMAADVMVASNGSGNFSTITEAVVVAPVKSK' A
#
# COMPACT_ATOMS: atom_id res chain seq x y z
N MET A 1 -22.30 -31.91 -16.52
CA MET A 1 -20.94 -32.20 -17.03
C MET A 1 -19.91 -31.11 -16.68
N CYS A 2 -20.21 -30.14 -15.81
CA CYS A 2 -19.27 -29.08 -15.44
C CYS A 2 -18.78 -29.15 -13.98
N GLU A 3 -19.40 -29.99 -13.14
CA GLU A 3 -19.08 -30.09 -11.71
C GLU A 3 -17.73 -30.76 -11.47
N ASN A 4 -17.41 -31.82 -12.21
CA ASN A 4 -16.12 -32.51 -12.09
C ASN A 4 -14.94 -31.63 -12.52
N ALA A 5 -15.16 -30.81 -13.56
CA ALA A 5 -14.14 -29.87 -14.04
C ALA A 5 -13.89 -28.77 -13.00
N LEU A 6 -14.95 -28.23 -12.39
CA LEU A 6 -14.83 -27.22 -11.34
C LEU A 6 -14.10 -27.76 -10.11
N ALA A 7 -14.44 -28.99 -9.68
CA ALA A 7 -13.82 -29.62 -8.53
C ALA A 7 -12.31 -29.86 -8.73
N MET A 8 -11.89 -30.26 -9.94
CA MET A 8 -10.47 -30.39 -10.26
C MET A 8 -9.74 -29.05 -10.24
N ILE A 9 -10.35 -28.00 -10.79
CA ILE A 9 -9.77 -26.65 -10.80
C ILE A 9 -9.60 -26.16 -9.35
N SER A 10 -10.65 -26.28 -8.51
CA SER A 10 -10.59 -25.87 -7.10
C SER A 10 -9.51 -26.63 -6.33
N ASN A 11 -9.39 -27.94 -6.53
CA ASN A 11 -8.41 -28.77 -5.84
C ASN A 11 -6.96 -28.46 -6.26
N MET A 12 -6.73 -28.12 -7.54
CA MET A 12 -5.42 -27.65 -8.01
C MET A 12 -5.09 -26.26 -7.44
N THR A 13 -6.05 -25.34 -7.42
CA THR A 13 -5.83 -24.01 -6.82
C THR A 13 -5.61 -24.05 -5.32
N ASP A 14 -6.27 -24.94 -4.56
CA ASP A 14 -6.02 -25.07 -3.12
C ASP A 14 -4.61 -25.59 -2.83
N GLY A 15 -4.15 -26.59 -3.59
CA GLY A 15 -2.79 -27.12 -3.50
C GLY A 15 -1.74 -26.08 -3.89
N ASP A 16 -1.95 -25.38 -5.01
CA ASP A 16 -1.02 -24.34 -5.50
C ASP A 16 -1.06 -23.10 -4.60
N MET A 17 -2.21 -22.69 -4.06
CA MET A 17 -2.28 -21.60 -3.08
C MET A 17 -1.50 -21.99 -1.83
N ALA A 18 -1.75 -23.18 -1.25
CA ALA A 18 -1.01 -23.67 -0.08
C ALA A 18 0.50 -23.77 -0.34
N ALA A 19 0.92 -24.27 -1.51
CA ALA A 19 2.31 -24.29 -1.93
C ALA A 19 2.89 -22.87 -2.09
N THR A 20 2.13 -21.91 -2.61
CA THR A 20 2.59 -20.52 -2.74
C THR A 20 2.61 -19.74 -1.41
N VAL A 21 1.91 -20.22 -0.38
CA VAL A 21 2.02 -19.68 0.99
C VAL A 21 3.21 -20.33 1.71
N ALA A 22 3.50 -21.61 1.44
CA ALA A 22 4.62 -22.35 2.01
C ALA A 22 5.98 -21.99 1.39
N GLU A 23 6.05 -21.94 0.06
CA GLU A 23 7.10 -21.28 -0.71
C GLU A 23 6.72 -19.81 -0.83
N GLY A 24 6.72 -19.12 0.32
CA GLY A 24 6.24 -17.74 0.41
C GLY A 24 6.69 -16.97 -0.80
N ARG A 25 5.74 -16.59 -1.68
CA ARG A 25 6.03 -15.84 -2.89
C ARG A 25 6.87 -14.66 -2.46
N MET A 26 8.17 -14.78 -2.63
CA MET A 26 9.10 -13.74 -2.28
C MET A 26 8.92 -12.75 -3.42
N LEU A 27 7.91 -11.90 -3.29
CA LEU A 27 7.64 -10.76 -4.15
C LEU A 27 8.77 -9.76 -3.95
N THR A 28 10.02 -10.15 -4.20
CA THR A 28 11.23 -9.33 -4.07
C THR A 28 11.27 -8.54 -2.75
N SER A 29 10.62 -9.06 -1.70
CA SER A 29 10.50 -8.36 -0.44
C SER A 29 11.82 -8.57 0.27
N ARG A 30 12.60 -7.50 0.41
CA ARG A 30 13.66 -7.47 1.42
C ARG A 30 12.98 -7.78 2.76
N CYS A 31 13.70 -8.34 3.73
CA CYS A 31 13.17 -8.80 5.03
C CYS A 31 12.29 -7.79 5.79
N ASP A 32 12.24 -6.53 5.34
CA ASP A 32 11.52 -5.39 5.88
C ASP A 32 10.12 -5.15 5.29
N GLY A 33 9.62 -6.00 4.38
CA GLY A 33 8.26 -5.88 3.81
C GLY A 33 8.11 -4.91 2.63
N PHE A 34 9.22 -4.48 2.02
CA PHE A 34 9.23 -3.52 0.92
C PHE A 34 9.78 -4.11 -0.38
N MET A 35 9.25 -3.65 -1.50
CA MET A 35 9.66 -4.06 -2.86
C MET A 35 11.09 -3.58 -3.19
N GLU A 36 11.77 -4.32 -4.08
CA GLU A 36 13.18 -4.06 -4.43
C GLU A 36 13.42 -2.71 -5.12
N TRP A 37 12.47 -2.23 -5.91
CA TRP A 37 12.57 -0.95 -6.64
C TRP A 37 12.44 0.28 -5.73
N MET A 38 12.01 0.09 -4.48
CA MET A 38 11.88 1.20 -3.53
C MET A 38 13.23 1.57 -2.95
N MET A 39 13.58 2.86 -2.90
CA MET A 39 14.86 3.30 -2.34
C MET A 39 14.87 3.23 -0.80
N ALA A 40 16.06 3.12 -0.20
CA ALA A 40 16.19 3.03 1.27
C ALA A 40 15.68 4.28 2.01
N GLY A 41 15.81 5.46 1.40
CA GLY A 41 15.27 6.72 1.95
C GLY A 41 13.75 6.69 2.05
N ASP A 42 13.09 6.31 0.96
CA ASP A 42 11.62 6.24 0.88
C ASP A 42 11.06 5.21 1.87
N ARG A 43 11.72 4.06 2.00
CA ARG A 43 11.35 3.05 3.02
C ARG A 43 11.43 3.61 4.43
N ARG A 44 12.52 4.32 4.76
CA ARG A 44 12.70 4.93 6.08
C ARG A 44 11.62 5.98 6.36
N LEU A 45 11.21 6.72 5.35
CA LEU A 45 10.13 7.70 5.45
C LEU A 45 8.78 7.02 5.70
N LEU A 46 8.48 5.95 4.96
CA LEU A 46 7.23 5.18 5.12
C LEU A 46 7.18 4.38 6.43
N GLN A 47 8.32 3.94 6.97
CA GLN A 47 8.41 3.30 8.28
C GLN A 47 8.25 4.27 9.45
N SER A 48 8.33 5.58 9.22
CA SER A 48 8.19 6.55 10.29
C SER A 48 6.75 6.61 10.80
N THR A 49 6.57 6.41 12.10
CA THR A 49 5.24 6.31 12.74
C THR A 49 4.53 7.65 12.86
N GLN A 50 5.26 8.76 12.74
CA GLN A 50 4.73 10.10 12.94
C GLN A 50 5.48 11.11 12.06
N MET A 51 5.00 11.31 10.85
CA MET A 51 5.28 12.54 10.12
C MET A 51 4.24 13.58 10.54
N ALA A 52 4.69 14.73 11.05
CA ALA A 52 3.80 15.86 11.26
C ALA A 52 3.34 16.35 9.89
N ALA A 53 2.06 16.18 9.59
CA ALA A 53 1.47 16.76 8.40
C ALA A 53 1.43 18.28 8.58
N ASP A 54 1.95 19.04 7.60
CA ASP A 54 1.89 20.51 7.62
C ASP A 54 0.43 21.00 7.57
N VAL A 55 -0.43 20.26 6.87
CA VAL A 55 -1.84 20.56 6.67
C VAL A 55 -2.64 19.26 6.60
N MET A 56 -3.86 19.26 7.14
CA MET A 56 -4.79 18.13 7.10
C MET A 56 -6.10 18.58 6.46
N VAL A 57 -6.62 17.82 5.49
CA VAL A 57 -7.93 18.10 4.87
C VAL A 57 -8.91 17.05 5.36
N ALA A 58 -10.03 17.47 5.95
CA ALA A 58 -11.09 16.57 6.39
C ALA A 58 -12.46 17.19 6.11
N SER A 59 -13.27 16.49 5.33
CA SER A 59 -14.62 16.93 4.97
C SER A 59 -15.58 17.01 6.16
N ASN A 60 -15.25 16.34 7.27
CA ASN A 60 -16.00 16.35 8.52
C ASN A 60 -15.60 17.49 9.47
N GLY A 61 -14.74 18.42 9.03
CA GLY A 61 -14.26 19.56 9.82
C GLY A 61 -13.22 19.20 10.88
N SER A 62 -12.75 17.95 10.93
CA SER A 62 -11.68 17.51 11.84
C SER A 62 -10.26 17.90 11.36
N GLY A 63 -10.16 18.61 10.23
CA GLY A 63 -8.92 19.01 9.58
C GLY A 63 -8.82 20.52 9.40
N ASN A 64 -7.64 20.98 8.96
CA ASN A 64 -7.36 22.38 8.67
C ASN A 64 -8.18 22.93 7.49
N PHE A 65 -8.57 22.08 6.54
CA PHE A 65 -9.41 22.46 5.40
C PHE A 65 -10.49 21.42 5.11
N SER A 66 -11.58 21.86 4.49
CA SER A 66 -12.69 20.97 4.10
C SER A 66 -12.54 20.42 2.68
N THR A 67 -11.81 21.14 1.82
CA THR A 67 -11.57 20.75 0.42
C THR A 67 -10.09 20.75 0.06
N ILE A 68 -9.73 19.88 -0.89
CA ILE A 68 -8.34 19.76 -1.38
C ILE A 68 -7.91 21.05 -2.09
N THR A 69 -8.82 21.70 -2.81
CA THR A 69 -8.56 22.94 -3.54
C THR A 69 -8.11 24.07 -2.62
N GLU A 70 -8.73 24.21 -1.44
CA GLU A 70 -8.36 25.25 -0.47
C GLU A 70 -6.96 25.01 0.10
N ALA A 71 -6.65 23.76 0.47
CA ALA A 71 -5.33 23.41 0.99
C ALA A 71 -4.21 23.68 -0.04
N VAL A 72 -4.47 23.43 -1.32
CA VAL A 72 -3.50 23.67 -2.40
C VAL A 72 -3.23 25.16 -2.62
N VAL A 73 -4.24 26.02 -2.48
CA VAL A 73 -4.08 27.48 -2.63
C VAL A 73 -3.23 28.09 -1.52
N VAL A 74 -3.29 27.54 -0.30
CA VAL A 74 -2.54 28.03 0.85
C VAL A 74 -1.07 27.59 0.82
N ALA A 75 -0.73 26.56 0.04
CA ALA A 75 0.63 26.05 -0.03
C ALA A 75 1.60 27.10 -0.63
N PRO A 76 2.76 27.35 0.00
CA PRO A 76 3.73 28.31 -0.50
C PRO A 76 4.34 27.84 -1.82
N VAL A 77 4.46 28.76 -2.79
CA VAL A 77 5.04 28.46 -4.10
C VAL A 77 6.57 28.48 -4.01
N LYS A 78 7.15 27.32 -3.70
CA LYS A 78 8.60 26.97 -3.70
C LYS A 78 9.47 27.75 -2.70
N SER A 79 10.21 27.02 -1.87
CA SER A 79 11.39 27.57 -1.19
C SER A 79 12.50 27.82 -2.22
N LYS A 80 13.20 28.96 -2.07
CA LYS A 80 14.41 29.29 -2.84
C LYS A 80 15.53 28.27 -2.61
#